data_AF-A0A0N0JJY3-F1
#
_entry.id   AF-A0A0N0JJY3-F1
#
_cell.length_a   1.000
_cell.length_b   1.000
_cell.length_c   1.000
_cell.angle_alpha   90.00
_cell.angle_beta   90.00
_cell.angle_gamma   90.00
#
_symmetry.space_group_name_H-M   'P 1'
#
loop_
_entity.id
_entity.type
_entity.pdbx_description
1 polymer ?
#
loop_
_entity_poly.entity_id
_entity_poly.type
_entity_poly.pdbx_seq_one_letter_code
_entity_poly.pdbx_strand_id
1 'polypeptide(L)'
;MRKSRKQKLENQARRQSNLRKLSREKRRPNRDDLARVLLWQMITAAKGRLRPEKALSKVCDSLLTELVQQGFSEHETEQVFWELAKKYDPALSPFRPKRHLGV
;
A
#
# COMPACT_ATOMS: atom_id res chain seq x y z
N MET A 1 0.81 29.24 30.70
CA MET A 1 1.86 29.47 29.67
C MET A 1 1.58 28.64 28.41
N ARG A 2 1.67 29.25 27.23
CA ARG A 2 1.49 28.57 25.93
C ARG A 2 2.72 27.71 25.62
N LYS A 3 2.52 26.41 25.37
CA LYS A 3 3.62 25.47 25.02
C LYS A 3 4.37 25.96 23.78
N SER A 4 5.69 25.86 23.81
CA SER A 4 6.55 26.19 22.66
C SER A 4 6.29 25.24 21.49
N ARG A 5 6.65 25.65 20.26
CA ARG A 5 6.50 24.81 19.06
C ARG A 5 7.24 23.47 19.22
N LYS A 6 8.44 23.50 19.80
CA LYS A 6 9.25 22.31 20.12
C LYS A 6 8.50 21.34 21.04
N GLN A 7 7.97 21.86 22.16
CA GLN A 7 7.18 21.07 23.11
C GLN A 7 5.91 20.47 22.47
N LYS A 8 5.27 21.18 21.53
CA LYS A 8 4.09 20.64 20.81
C LYS A 8 4.47 19.48 19.88
N LEU A 9 5.55 19.62 19.12
CA LEU A 9 6.04 18.57 18.21
C LEU A 9 6.49 17.32 18.97
N GLU A 10 7.23 17.48 20.07
CA GLU A 10 7.65 16.36 20.93
C GLU A 10 6.45 15.61 21.52
N ASN A 11 5.44 16.35 21.99
CA ASN A 11 4.20 15.75 22.48
C ASN A 11 3.43 15.01 21.38
N GLN A 12 3.40 15.56 20.17
CA GLN A 12 2.77 14.91 19.01
C GLN A 12 3.50 13.63 18.62
N ALA A 13 4.83 13.66 18.57
CA ALA A 13 5.67 12.49 18.27
C ALA A 13 5.46 11.38 19.30
N ARG A 14 5.47 11.73 20.59
CA ARG A 14 5.19 10.77 21.69
C ARG A 14 3.79 10.17 21.57
N ARG A 15 2.77 10.99 21.30
CA ARG A 15 1.39 10.52 21.10
C ARG A 15 1.30 9.55 19.92
N GLN A 16 1.88 9.90 18.78
CA GLN A 16 1.89 9.01 17.60
C GLN A 16 2.64 7.72 17.86
N SER A 17 3.76 7.76 18.58
CA SER A 17 4.51 6.56 18.96
C SER A 17 3.68 5.62 19.84
N ASN A 18 3.01 6.15 20.86
CA ASN A 18 2.14 5.37 21.74
C ASN A 18 0.96 4.76 20.98
N LEU A 19 0.34 5.51 20.06
CA LEU A 19 -0.73 5.00 19.20
C LEU A 19 -0.25 3.88 18.27
N ARG A 20 0.97 3.99 17.72
CA ARG A 20 1.59 2.93 16.92
C ARG A 20 1.86 1.69 17.75
N LYS A 21 2.36 1.83 18.98
CA LYS A 21 2.60 0.72 19.91
C LYS A 21 1.29 0.00 20.25
N LEU A 22 0.27 0.72 20.68
CA LEU A 22 -1.04 0.17 21.01
C LEU A 22 -1.69 -0.53 19.79
N SER A 23 -1.55 0.06 18.60
CA SER A 23 -2.07 -0.56 17.37
C SER A 23 -1.35 -1.88 17.06
N ARG A 24 -0.03 -1.98 17.29
CA ARG A 24 0.73 -3.23 17.15
C ARG A 24 0.31 -4.29 18.17
N GLU A 25 0.16 -3.90 19.43
CA GLU A 25 -0.33 -4.81 20.50
C GLU A 25 -1.71 -5.36 20.15
N LYS A 26 -2.60 -4.51 19.65
CA LYS A 26 -3.95 -4.90 19.18
C LYS A 26 -3.94 -5.57 17.80
N ARG A 27 -2.78 -5.73 17.15
CA ARG A 27 -2.63 -6.21 15.76
C ARG A 27 -3.58 -5.53 14.78
N ARG A 28 -3.86 -4.24 15.00
CA ARG A 28 -4.80 -3.47 14.19
C ARG A 28 -4.14 -3.11 12.85
N PRO A 29 -4.72 -3.51 11.70
CA PRO A 29 -4.21 -3.11 10.40
C PRO A 29 -4.43 -1.60 10.19
N ASN A 30 -3.49 -0.94 9.51
CA ASN A 30 -3.68 0.43 9.04
C ASN A 30 -4.25 0.45 7.61
N ARG A 31 -4.54 1.65 7.08
CA ARG A 31 -5.02 1.81 5.69
C ARG A 31 -4.08 1.16 4.68
N ASP A 32 -2.78 1.36 4.84
CA ASP A 32 -1.77 0.85 3.91
C ASP A 32 -1.67 -0.69 3.96
N ASP A 33 -1.96 -1.31 5.11
CA ASP A 33 -2.08 -2.77 5.25
C ASP A 33 -3.21 -3.31 4.40
N LEU A 34 -4.38 -2.68 4.48
CA LEU A 34 -5.54 -3.06 3.67
C LEU A 34 -5.26 -2.80 2.19
N ALA A 35 -4.72 -1.63 1.84
CA ALA A 35 -4.38 -1.28 0.46
C ALA A 35 -3.40 -2.29 -0.16
N ARG A 36 -2.39 -2.71 0.60
CA ARG A 36 -1.40 -3.70 0.14
C ARG A 36 -2.02 -5.08 -0.10
N VAL A 37 -2.93 -5.52 0.76
CA VAL A 37 -3.67 -6.79 0.58
C VAL A 37 -4.59 -6.70 -0.63
N LEU A 38 -5.36 -5.62 -0.76
CA LEU A 38 -6.27 -5.39 -1.88
C LEU A 38 -5.52 -5.37 -3.22
N LEU A 39 -4.38 -4.68 -3.28
CA LEU A 39 -3.53 -4.64 -4.47
C LEU A 39 -3.04 -6.04 -4.85
N TRP A 40 -2.54 -6.81 -3.87
CA TRP A 40 -2.09 -8.18 -4.11
C TRP A 40 -3.24 -9.08 -4.60
N GLN A 41 -4.41 -9.01 -3.97
CA GLN A 41 -5.59 -9.78 -4.39
C GLN A 41 -6.02 -9.42 -5.81
N MET A 42 -6.05 -8.13 -6.14
CA MET A 42 -6.42 -7.64 -7.47
C MET A 42 -5.47 -8.14 -8.56
N ILE A 43 -4.15 -8.06 -8.33
CA ILE A 43 -3.14 -8.57 -9.27
C ILE A 43 -3.26 -10.08 -9.41
N THR A 44 -3.39 -10.81 -8.30
CA THR A 44 -3.52 -12.27 -8.29
C THR A 44 -4.77 -12.71 -9.05
N ALA A 45 -5.90 -12.05 -8.82
CA ALA A 45 -7.16 -12.32 -9.51
C ALA A 45 -7.07 -12.01 -11.01
N ALA A 46 -6.41 -10.91 -11.39
CA ALA A 46 -6.18 -10.58 -12.80
C ALA A 46 -5.31 -11.64 -13.49
N LYS A 47 -4.27 -12.14 -12.81
CA LYS A 47 -3.39 -13.21 -13.30
C LYS A 47 -4.08 -14.57 -13.45
N GLY A 48 -5.12 -14.84 -12.67
CA GLY A 48 -5.92 -16.06 -12.80
C GLY A 48 -6.91 -16.07 -13.97
N ARG A 49 -7.05 -14.97 -14.74
CA ARG A 49 -7.99 -14.90 -15.88
C ARG A 49 -7.39 -15.53 -17.13
N LEU A 50 -8.25 -15.88 -18.10
CA LEU A 50 -7.84 -16.44 -19.39
C LEU A 50 -6.86 -15.54 -20.18
N ARG A 51 -6.95 -14.22 -20.00
CA ARG A 51 -6.04 -13.22 -20.61
C ARG A 51 -5.45 -12.30 -19.53
N PRO A 52 -4.42 -12.74 -18.80
CA PRO A 52 -3.81 -12.01 -17.68
C PRO A 52 -3.36 -10.60 -18.03
N GLU A 53 -2.60 -10.44 -19.12
CA GLU A 53 -2.06 -9.14 -19.55
C GLU A 53 -3.16 -8.12 -19.83
N LYS A 54 -4.22 -8.54 -20.54
CA LYS A 54 -5.38 -7.68 -20.82
C LYS A 54 -6.12 -7.30 -19.53
N ALA A 55 -6.18 -8.20 -18.55
CA ALA A 55 -6.83 -7.91 -17.27
C ALA A 55 -6.00 -6.91 -16.44
N LEU A 56 -4.68 -7.06 -16.40
CA LEU A 56 -3.78 -6.16 -15.70
C LEU A 56 -3.72 -4.77 -16.35
N SER A 57 -3.65 -4.69 -17.68
CA SER A 57 -3.68 -3.42 -18.40
C SER A 57 -4.95 -2.61 -18.09
N LYS A 58 -6.13 -3.24 -18.07
CA LYS A 58 -7.39 -2.54 -17.68
C LYS A 58 -7.34 -1.95 -16.27
N VAL A 59 -6.69 -2.64 -15.34
CA VAL A 59 -6.49 -2.13 -13.98
C VAL A 59 -5.52 -0.95 -14.00
N CYS A 60 -4.42 -1.06 -14.75
CA CYS A 60 -3.46 0.02 -14.96
C CYS A 60 -4.15 1.27 -15.50
N ASP A 61 -4.91 1.16 -16.59
CA ASP A 61 -5.62 2.27 -17.23
C ASP A 61 -6.57 2.99 -16.26
N SER A 62 -7.26 2.22 -15.42
CA SER A 62 -8.16 2.78 -14.40
C SER A 62 -7.38 3.56 -13.33
N LEU A 63 -6.24 3.05 -12.87
CA LEU A 63 -5.38 3.73 -11.90
C LEU A 63 -4.70 4.96 -12.51
N LEU A 64 -4.25 4.88 -13.76
CA LEU A 64 -3.65 5.99 -14.49
C LEU A 64 -4.64 7.15 -14.59
N THR A 65 -5.89 6.87 -14.95
CA THR A 65 -6.95 7.89 -15.03
C THR A 65 -7.08 8.67 -13.71
N GLU A 66 -7.19 7.96 -12.59
CA GLU A 66 -7.39 8.58 -11.27
C GLU A 66 -6.14 9.29 -10.72
N LEU A 67 -4.95 8.76 -10.99
CA LEU A 67 -3.69 9.32 -10.49
C LEU A 67 -3.20 10.51 -11.34
N VAL A 68 -3.36 10.44 -12.65
CA VAL A 68 -3.03 11.57 -13.54
C VAL A 68 -3.93 12.77 -13.25
N GLN A 69 -5.22 12.55 -12.93
CA GLN A 69 -6.13 13.62 -12.49
C GLN A 69 -5.67 14.32 -11.20
N GLN A 70 -4.91 13.63 -10.34
CA GLN A 70 -4.30 14.21 -9.15
C GLN A 70 -2.96 14.91 -9.41
N GLY A 71 -2.46 14.86 -10.65
CA GLY A 71 -1.19 15.46 -11.08
C GLY A 71 0.02 14.53 -11.01
N PHE A 72 -0.18 13.21 -10.86
CA PHE A 72 0.92 12.26 -10.97
C PHE A 72 1.35 12.04 -12.43
N SER A 73 2.63 11.72 -12.64
CA SER A 73 3.15 11.34 -13.96
C SER A 73 2.52 10.01 -14.42
N GLU A 74 2.00 10.00 -15.64
CA GLU A 74 1.44 8.80 -16.28
C GLU A 74 2.49 7.69 -16.38
N HIS A 75 3.67 8.01 -16.91
CA HIS A 75 4.77 7.06 -17.11
C HIS A 75 5.25 6.42 -15.79
N GLU A 76 5.48 7.26 -14.77
CA GLU A 76 5.90 6.77 -13.45
C GLU A 76 4.84 5.89 -12.80
N THR A 77 3.56 6.26 -12.97
CA THR A 77 2.43 5.49 -12.43
C THR A 77 2.34 4.12 -13.08
N GLU A 78 2.45 4.07 -14.41
CA GLU A 78 2.44 2.83 -15.19
C GLU A 78 3.61 1.93 -14.79
N GLN A 79 4.82 2.48 -14.71
CA GLN A 79 6.01 1.72 -14.33
C GLN A 79 5.85 1.11 -12.93
N VAL A 80 5.43 1.91 -11.94
CA VAL A 80 5.21 1.44 -10.57
C VAL A 80 4.16 0.34 -10.53
N PHE A 81 3.08 0.45 -11.33
CA PHE A 81 2.07 -0.59 -11.41
C PHE A 81 2.65 -1.92 -11.90
N TRP A 82 3.41 -1.92 -13.00
CA TRP A 82 3.98 -3.15 -13.57
C TRP A 82 5.05 -3.78 -12.68
N GLU A 83 5.88 -2.96 -12.01
CA GLU A 83 6.81 -3.45 -10.99
C GLU A 83 6.09 -4.16 -9.84
N LEU A 84 4.96 -3.61 -9.39
CA LEU A 84 4.12 -4.22 -8.36
C LEU A 84 3.42 -5.49 -8.87
N ALA A 85 2.94 -5.50 -10.12
CA ALA A 85 2.32 -6.67 -10.75
C ALA A 85 3.31 -7.85 -10.88
N LYS A 86 4.57 -7.55 -11.18
CA LYS A 86 5.66 -8.54 -11.18
C LYS A 86 5.98 -9.02 -9.77
N LYS A 87 6.10 -8.10 -8.81
CA LYS A 87 6.41 -8.43 -7.41
C LYS A 87 5.35 -9.30 -6.74
N TYR A 88 4.08 -9.08 -7.07
CA TYR A 88 2.94 -9.81 -6.55
C TYR A 88 2.52 -10.99 -7.42
N ASP A 89 3.34 -11.40 -8.38
CA ASP A 89 3.10 -12.61 -9.14
C ASP A 89 3.03 -13.82 -8.18
N PRO A 90 1.89 -14.52 -8.10
CA PRO A 90 1.74 -15.69 -7.23
C PRO A 90 2.71 -16.81 -7.61
N ALA A 91 3.20 -16.88 -8.85
CA ALA A 91 4.22 -17.84 -9.27
C ALA A 91 5.63 -17.49 -8.75
N LEU A 92 5.89 -16.21 -8.44
CA LEU A 92 7.22 -15.73 -8.02
C LEU A 92 7.33 -15.54 -6.51
N SER A 93 6.27 -15.13 -5.82
CA SER A 93 6.32 -14.94 -4.37
C SER A 93 4.94 -14.97 -3.70
N PRO A 94 4.80 -15.66 -2.54
CA PRO A 94 3.60 -15.53 -1.73
C PRO A 94 3.50 -14.11 -1.12
N PHE A 95 2.28 -13.70 -0.75
CA PHE A 95 2.08 -12.44 -0.04
C PHE A 95 2.89 -12.40 1.25
N ARG A 96 3.77 -11.42 1.41
CA ARG A 96 4.62 -11.32 2.60
C ARG A 96 3.85 -10.73 3.79
N PRO A 97 3.71 -11.46 4.91
CA PRO A 97 3.19 -10.89 6.15
C PRO A 97 4.15 -9.84 6.73
N LYS A 98 3.65 -9.00 7.64
CA LYS A 98 4.54 -8.09 8.37
C LYS A 98 5.37 -8.86 9.39
N ARG A 99 6.69 -8.67 9.35
CA ARG A 99 7.65 -9.34 10.26
C ARG A 99 7.28 -9.26 11.75
N HIS A 100 6.74 -8.13 12.20
CA HIS A 100 6.37 -7.95 13.61
C HIS A 100 5.11 -8.71 14.04
N LEU A 101 4.38 -9.33 13.10
CA LEU A 101 3.22 -10.18 13.40
C LEU A 101 3.62 -11.64 13.64
N GLY A 102 4.89 -12.00 13.46
CA GLY A 102 5.43 -13.33 13.78
C GLY A 102 4.88 -14.46 12.91
N VAL A 103 4.42 -14.13 11.70
CA VAL A 103 3.95 -15.09 10.68
C VAL A 103 5.01 -15.25 9.61
#